data_AF-A0A2H0Y4U7-F1
#
_entry.id   AF-A0A2H0Y4U7-F1
#
_cell.length_a   1.000
_cell.length_b   1.000
_cell.length_c   1.000
_cell.angle_alpha   90.00
_cell.angle_beta   90.00
_cell.angle_gamma   90.00
#
_symmetry.space_group_name_H-M   'P 1'
#
loop_
_entity.id
_entity.type
_entity.pdbx_description
1 polymer ?
#
loop_
_entity_poly.entity_id
_entity_poly.type
_entity_poly.pdbx_seq_one_letter_code
_entity_poly.pdbx_strand_id
1 'polypeptide(L)' 'MALLPAMIKPLHGWSSVGMTLAHTEEELRYGMEKALLFESNVLIESYIKGHGYTVAVLGNEKLDALPVSPYILPIHF' A
#
# COMPACT_ATOMS: atom_id res chain seq x y z
N MET A 1 10.35 -11.98 -14.89
CA MET A 1 9.05 -11.49 -14.38
C MET A 1 9.23 -10.02 -14.08
N ALA A 2 8.57 -9.12 -14.81
CA ALA A 2 8.74 -7.68 -14.60
C ALA A 2 7.94 -7.26 -13.36
N LEU A 3 8.60 -6.61 -12.40
CA LEU A 3 8.00 -6.18 -11.12
C LEU A 3 7.06 -4.98 -11.29
N LEU A 4 7.16 -4.26 -12.41
CA LEU A 4 6.44 -3.01 -12.68
C LEU A 4 5.06 -3.26 -13.31
N PRO A 5 4.03 -2.46 -12.97
CA PRO A 5 4.07 -1.39 -11.97
C PRO A 5 4.21 -1.92 -10.54
N ALA A 6 4.93 -1.18 -9.68
CA ALA A 6 5.21 -1.56 -8.31
C ALA A 6 4.75 -0.46 -7.34
N MET A 7 4.19 -0.87 -6.20
CA MET A 7 3.92 0.01 -5.07
C MET A 7 5.10 -0.04 -4.10
N ILE A 8 5.65 1.12 -3.76
CA ILE A 8 6.73 1.30 -2.78
C ILE A 8 6.16 2.00 -1.56
N LYS A 9 6.41 1.47 -0.35
CA LYS A 9 5.94 2.05 0.91
C LYS A 9 6.91 1.81 2.07
N PRO A 10 6.98 2.73 3.06
CA PRO A 10 7.60 2.43 4.36
C PRO A 10 6.92 1.20 4.98
N LEU A 11 7.67 0.37 5.72
CA LEU A 11 7.15 -0.88 6.27
C LEU A 11 6.03 -0.65 7.32
N HIS A 12 6.12 0.42 8.11
CA HIS A 12 5.17 0.84 9.16
C HIS A 12 4.51 2.18 8.81
N GLY A 13 4.22 2.40 7.52
CA GLY A 13 3.55 3.62 7.05
C GLY A 13 2.06 3.67 7.40
N TRP A 14 1.52 4.89 7.46
CA TRP A 14 0.07 5.13 7.49
C TRP A 14 -0.32 6.29 6.55
N SER A 15 -1.62 6.45 6.29
CA SER A 15 -2.23 7.55 5.51
C SER A 15 -1.52 7.82 4.17
N SER A 16 -0.96 6.78 3.57
CA SER A 16 -0.20 6.83 2.31
C SER A 16 1.05 7.72 2.30
N VAL A 17 1.58 8.10 3.47
CA VAL A 17 2.80 8.91 3.58
C VAL A 17 4.02 8.09 3.13
N GLY A 18 4.88 8.70 2.31
CA GLY A 18 6.09 8.05 1.80
C GLY A 18 5.85 7.02 0.69
N MET A 19 4.62 6.83 0.23
CA MET A 19 4.30 5.87 -0.83
C MET A 19 4.58 6.42 -2.24
N THR A 20 4.88 5.52 -3.17
CA THR A 20 5.05 5.79 -4.61
C THR A 20 4.54 4.62 -5.43
N LEU A 21 3.69 4.89 -6.43
CA LEU A 21 3.36 3.92 -7.47
C LEU A 21 4.30 4.14 -8.65
N ALA A 22 5.25 3.22 -8.84
CA ALA A 22 6.25 3.29 -9.89
C ALA A 22 5.85 2.47 -11.13
N HIS A 23 5.91 3.09 -12.29
CA HIS A 23 5.73 2.49 -13.61
C HIS A 23 7.08 2.26 -14.32
N THR A 24 8.15 2.91 -13.86
CA THR A 24 9.51 2.81 -14.41
C THR A 24 10.54 2.46 -13.34
N GLU A 25 11.75 2.06 -13.77
CA GLU A 25 12.85 1.80 -12.84
C GLU A 25 13.35 3.09 -12.16
N GLU A 26 13.24 4.23 -12.85
CA GLU A 26 13.56 5.54 -12.27
C GLU A 26 12.60 5.91 -11.15
N GLU A 27 11.30 5.72 -11.38
CA GLU A 27 10.27 5.96 -10.37
C GLU A 27 10.40 4.98 -9.19
N LEU A 28 10.83 3.74 -9.45
CA LEU A 28 11.10 2.75 -8.42
C LEU A 28 12.24 3.22 -7.50
N ARG A 29 13.36 3.67 -8.06
CA ARG A 29 14.51 4.20 -7.30
C ARG A 29 14.13 5.42 -6.48
N TYR A 30 13.44 6.37 -7.10
CA TYR A 30 12.92 7.55 -6.42
C TYR A 30 11.97 7.18 -5.27
N GLY A 31 11.07 6.22 -5.51
CA GLY A 31 10.15 5.72 -4.49
C GLY A 31 10.85 5.10 -3.29
N MET A 32 11.92 4.33 -3.52
CA MET A 32 12.73 3.76 -2.44
C MET A 32 13.42 4.84 -1.61
N GLU A 33 14.08 5.79 -2.27
CA GLU A 33 14.75 6.91 -1.58
C GLU A 33 13.76 7.73 -0.74
N LYS A 34 12.58 8.02 -1.31
CA LYS A 34 11.50 8.72 -0.61
C LYS A 34 11.00 7.93 0.60
N ALA A 35 10.74 6.63 0.47
CA ALA A 35 10.24 5.80 1.56
C ALA A 35 11.27 5.67 2.70
N LEU A 36 12.56 5.62 2.36
CA LEU A 36 13.68 5.55 3.32
C LEU A 36 13.82 6.81 4.20
N LEU A 37 13.22 7.94 3.81
CA LEU A 37 13.15 9.14 4.65
C LEU A 37 12.23 8.96 5.86
N PHE A 38 11.29 8.01 5.80
CA PHE A 38 10.30 7.77 6.84
C PHE A 38 10.66 6.55 7.70
N GLU A 39 11.37 5.56 7.15
CA GLU A 39 11.75 4.35 7.85
C GLU A 39 12.97 3.66 7.24
N SER A 40 13.73 2.89 8.04
CA SER A 40 14.89 2.11 7.58
C SER A 40 14.56 0.94 6.65
N ASN A 41 13.31 0.46 6.63
CA ASN A 41 12.87 -0.66 5.79
C ASN A 41 11.75 -0.23 4.83
N VAL A 42 11.81 -0.74 3.61
CA VAL A 42 10.85 -0.43 2.54
C VAL A 42 10.27 -1.72 1.99
N LEU A 43 8.95 -1.73 1.79
CA LEU A 43 8.22 -2.79 1.13
C LEU A 43 7.95 -2.41 -0.33
N ILE A 44 8.24 -3.34 -1.24
CA ILE A 44 7.99 -3.22 -2.68
C ILE A 44 7.11 -4.39 -3.10
N GLU A 45 5.94 -4.08 -3.65
CA GLU A 45 4.94 -5.08 -4.06
C GLU A 45 4.43 -4.79 -5.47
N SER A 46 4.06 -5.82 -6.23
CA SER A 46 3.45 -5.62 -7.54
C SER A 46 2.11 -4.90 -7.39
N TYR A 47 1.90 -3.86 -8.20
CA TYR A 47 0.65 -3.10 -8.19
C TYR A 47 -0.44 -3.84 -8.97
N ILE A 48 -1.55 -4.11 -8.29
CA ILE A 48 -2.75 -4.69 -8.89
C ILE A 48 -3.75 -3.55 -9.12
N LYS A 49 -4.06 -3.27 -10.39
CA LYS A 49 -5.06 -2.27 -10.76
C LYS A 49 -6.47 -2.79 -10.46
N GLY A 50 -7.26 -2.04 -9.69
CA GLY A 50 -8.64 -2.40 -9.40
C GLY A 50 -9.28 -1.53 -8.33
N HIS A 51 -10.47 -1.94 -7.90
CA HIS A 51 -11.15 -1.37 -6.75
C HIS A 51 -10.59 -1.96 -5.46
N GLY A 52 -10.47 -1.11 -4.46
CA GLY A 52 -10.14 -1.52 -3.11
C GLY A 52 -11.40 -1.66 -2.26
N TYR A 53 -11.39 -2.57 -1.29
CA TYR A 53 -12.50 -2.80 -0.37
C TYR A 53 -11.99 -2.96 1.06
N THR A 54 -12.61 -2.25 2.01
CA THR A 54 -12.36 -2.43 3.44
C THR A 54 -13.57 -3.06 4.11
N VAL A 55 -13.31 -3.88 5.11
CA VAL A 55 -14.33 -4.47 5.97
C VAL A 55 -13.85 -4.36 7.41
N ALA A 56 -14.66 -3.76 8.27
CA ALA A 56 -14.37 -3.73 9.69
C ALA A 56 -14.82 -5.06 10.32
N VAL A 57 -14.01 -5.58 11.24
CA VAL A 57 -14.30 -6.81 12.00
C VAL A 57 -14.40 -6.46 13.47
N LEU A 58 -15.50 -6.84 14.12
CA LEU A 58 -15.77 -6.54 15.53
C LEU A 58 -15.85 -7.82 16.36
N GLY A 59 -15.26 -7.79 17.55
CA GLY A 59 -15.30 -8.90 18.51
C GLY A 59 -13.93 -9.45 18.85
N ASN A 60 -13.88 -10.35 19.82
CA ASN A 60 -12.63 -10.97 20.30
C ASN A 60 -12.60 -12.47 19.97
N GLU A 61 -13.55 -13.24 20.53
CA GLU A 61 -13.66 -14.70 20.31
C GLU A 61 -14.68 -15.06 19.22
N LYS A 62 -15.76 -14.28 19.13
CA LYS A 62 -16.74 -14.32 18.04
C LYS A 62 -16.60 -13.05 17.24
N LEU A 63 -16.32 -13.19 15.95
CA LEU A 63 -16.01 -12.09 15.05
C LEU A 63 -17.20 -11.83 14.12
N ASP A 64 -17.65 -10.58 14.09
CA ASP A 64 -18.69 -10.09 13.18
C ASP A 64 -18.06 -9.18 12.13
N ALA A 65 -18.28 -9.51 10.85
CA ALA A 65 -17.90 -8.64 9.74
C ALA A 65 -18.98 -7.57 9.53
N LEU A 66 -18.59 -6.30 9.54
CA LEU A 66 -19.45 -5.18 9.21
C LEU A 66 -19.59 -5.04 7.68
N PRO A 67 -20.51 -4.19 7.18
CA PRO A 67 -20.66 -3.97 5.74
C PRO A 67 -19.37 -3.53 5.06
N VAL A 68 -19.14 -4.03 3.84
CA VAL A 68 -17.97 -3.69 3.02
C VAL A 68 -18.09 -2.27 2.48
N SER A 69 -16.99 -1.52 2.52
CA SER A 69 -16.89 -0.18 1.95
C SER A 69 -15.87 -0.13 0.79
N PRO A 70 -16.24 0.35 -0.41
CA PRO A 70 -15.32 0.50 -1.52
C PRO A 70 -14.48 1.78 -1.41
N TYR A 71 -13.27 1.78 -1.97
CA TYR A 71 -12.45 2.97 -2.20
C TYR A 71 -11.55 2.80 -3.44
N ILE A 72 -10.87 3.88 -3.83
CA ILE A 72 -10.00 3.94 -5.01
C ILE A 72 -8.54 3.84 -4.57
N LEU A 73 -7.78 2.90 -5.14
CA LEU A 73 -6.32 2.84 -5.00
C LEU A 73 -5.66 4.07 -5.63
N PRO A 74 -4.52 4.59 -5.10
CA PRO A 74 -3.62 4.00 -4.11
C PRO A 74 -3.85 4.57 -2.70
N ILE A 75 -5.10 4.83 -2.32
CA ILE A 75 -5.41 5.40 -1.02
C ILE A 75 -5.59 4.24 -0.06
N HIS A 76 -4.65 4.08 0.87
CA HIS A 76 -4.75 3.10 1.95
C HIS A 76 -4.10 3.59 3.24
N PHE A 77 -4.79 3.26 4.34
CA PHE A 77 -4.46 3.58 5.72
C PHE A 77 -3.08 3.14 6.13
#